data_AF-A0A7S2KY31-F1
#
_entry.id   AF-A0A7S2KY31-F1
#
_cell.length_a   1.000
_cell.length_b   1.000
_cell.length_c   1.000
_cell.angle_alpha   90.00
_cell.angle_beta   90.00
_cell.angle_gamma   90.00
#
_symmetry.space_group_name_H-M   'P 1'
#
loop_
_entity.id
_entity.type
_entity.pdbx_description
1 polymer ?
#
loop_
_entity_poly.entity_id
_entity_poly.type
_entity_poly.pdbx_seq_one_letter_code
_entity_poly.pdbx_strand_id
1 'polypeptide(L)'
;RVAPMSEDRVIVDGEASGWTIRGVLAGGLCTFKYKPPGNSTWVPGSTLGALRLSQELDAALLREKGEISRRLKQHLGPRAGGRAAVGRSQAAEPRAAQRAGVDGEALPAQ
;
A
#
# COMPACT_ATOMS: atom_id res chain seq x y z
N ARG A 1 18.51 0.16 -21.27
CA ARG A 1 17.98 -0.84 -20.32
C ARG A 1 18.34 -0.38 -18.92
N VAL A 2 17.37 -0.28 -18.02
CA VAL A 2 17.66 -0.05 -16.59
C VAL A 2 18.13 -1.37 -16.01
N ALA A 3 19.29 -1.39 -15.35
CA ALA A 3 19.78 -2.58 -14.66
C ALA A 3 18.82 -2.96 -13.52
N PRO A 4 18.64 -4.26 -13.23
CA PRO A 4 17.82 -4.67 -12.10
C PRO A 4 18.42 -4.11 -10.81
N MET A 5 17.56 -3.53 -9.97
CA MET A 5 17.96 -3.01 -8.66
C MET A 5 17.49 -3.96 -7.57
N SER A 6 18.35 -4.28 -6.62
CA SER A 6 18.03 -5.18 -5.50
C SER A 6 18.36 -4.52 -4.17
N GLU A 7 17.48 -4.69 -3.20
CA GLU A 7 17.66 -4.22 -1.82
C GLU A 7 17.38 -5.36 -0.85
N ASP A 8 18.33 -5.59 0.07
CA ASP A 8 18.24 -6.58 1.14
C ASP A 8 18.10 -5.86 2.47
N ARG A 9 17.14 -6.27 3.29
CA ARG A 9 16.91 -5.69 4.61
C ARG A 9 16.69 -6.77 5.64
N VAL A 10 17.48 -6.73 6.71
CA VAL A 10 17.26 -7.52 7.92
C VAL A 10 16.32 -6.73 8.83
N ILE A 11 15.28 -7.39 9.31
CA ILE A 11 14.36 -6.84 10.29
C ILE A 11 14.97 -7.12 11.67
N VAL A 12 15.21 -6.06 12.43
CA VAL A 12 15.89 -6.14 13.72
C VAL A 12 14.93 -6.11 14.91
N ASP A 13 13.73 -5.55 14.72
CA ASP A 13 12.75 -5.31 15.79
C ASP A 13 11.34 -5.81 15.42
N GLY A 14 10.56 -6.16 16.44
CA GLY A 14 9.18 -6.66 16.35
C GLY A 14 9.05 -8.13 15.96
N GLU A 15 7.84 -8.56 15.63
CA GLU A 15 7.49 -9.98 15.46
C GLU A 15 8.18 -10.65 14.25
N ALA A 16 8.65 -9.83 13.30
CA ALA A 16 9.48 -10.27 12.19
C ALA A 16 10.99 -10.12 12.46
N SER A 17 11.42 -9.87 13.69
CA SER A 17 12.84 -9.78 14.03
C SER A 17 13.59 -11.04 13.61
N GLY A 18 14.76 -10.83 13.00
CA GLY A 18 15.60 -11.87 12.41
C GLY A 18 15.20 -12.32 11.01
N TRP A 19 14.06 -11.88 10.48
CA TRP A 19 13.73 -12.11 9.06
C TRP A 19 14.56 -11.21 8.15
N THR A 20 14.91 -11.72 6.97
CA THR A 20 15.49 -10.90 5.89
C THR A 20 14.53 -10.82 4.72
N ILE A 21 14.31 -9.63 4.18
CA ILE A 21 13.52 -9.40 2.97
C ILE A 21 14.45 -8.91 1.86
N ARG A 22 14.32 -9.49 0.67
CA ARG A 22 14.98 -9.05 -0.55
C ARG A 22 13.93 -8.58 -1.55
N GLY A 23 13.97 -7.31 -1.90
CA GLY A 23 13.20 -6.74 -3.01
C GLY A 23 14.07 -6.65 -4.26
N VAL A 24 13.56 -7.05 -5.41
CA VAL A 24 14.22 -6.87 -6.71
C VAL A 24 13.26 -6.17 -7.66
N LEU A 25 13.70 -5.03 -8.18
CA LEU A 25 13.01 -4.25 -9.19
C LEU A 25 13.62 -4.52 -10.56
N ALA A 26 12.84 -5.14 -11.45
CA ALA A 26 13.23 -5.43 -12.81
C ALA A 26 12.07 -5.10 -13.77
N GLY A 27 12.33 -4.31 -14.81
CA GLY A 27 11.31 -3.97 -15.81
C GLY A 27 10.08 -3.23 -15.25
N GLY A 28 10.23 -2.51 -14.12
CA GLY A 28 9.12 -1.83 -13.44
C GLY A 28 8.33 -2.72 -12.46
N LEU A 29 8.65 -4.01 -12.37
CA LEU A 29 8.03 -4.95 -11.45
C LEU A 29 8.92 -5.19 -10.22
N CYS A 30 8.34 -5.04 -9.03
CA CYS A 30 9.00 -5.44 -7.77
C CYS A 30 8.65 -6.89 -7.43
N THR A 31 9.67 -7.73 -7.34
CA THR A 31 9.57 -9.12 -6.84
C THR A 31 10.20 -9.22 -5.46
N PHE A 32 9.69 -10.10 -4.60
CA PHE A 32 10.13 -10.22 -3.21
C PHE A 32 10.47 -11.66 -2.84
N LYS A 33 11.54 -11.81 -2.07
CA LYS A 33 11.95 -13.05 -1.42
C LYS A 33 12.19 -12.78 0.06
N TYR A 34 12.03 -13.82 0.86
CA TYR A 34 12.09 -13.72 2.30
C TYR A 34 12.97 -14.83 2.86
N LYS A 35 13.68 -14.57 3.94
CA LYS A 35 14.51 -15.55 4.63
C LYS A 35 14.10 -15.57 6.10
N PRO A 36 13.51 -16.67 6.59
CA PRO A 36 13.17 -16.80 8.00
C PRO A 36 14.41 -16.77 8.90
N PRO A 37 14.28 -16.31 10.17
CA PRO A 37 15.34 -16.42 11.16
C PRO A 37 15.71 -17.88 11.38
N GLY A 38 17.01 -18.17 11.45
CA GLY A 38 17.51 -19.54 11.59
C GLY A 38 17.47 -20.40 10.32
N ASN A 39 16.92 -19.89 9.21
CA ASN A 39 16.95 -20.57 7.92
C ASN A 39 17.91 -19.84 6.96
N SER A 40 18.66 -20.61 6.16
CA SER A 40 19.58 -20.05 5.15
C SER A 40 18.94 -19.92 3.76
N THR A 41 17.73 -20.45 3.57
CA THR A 41 17.08 -20.50 2.27
C THR A 41 16.09 -19.35 2.07
N TRP A 42 16.19 -18.71 0.91
CA TRP A 42 15.22 -17.71 0.47
C TRP A 42 13.94 -18.37 -0.04
N VAL A 43 12.80 -17.99 0.53
CA VAL A 43 11.48 -18.45 0.14
C VAL A 43 10.73 -17.35 -0.65
N PRO A 44 10.01 -17.71 -1.72
CA PRO A 44 9.07 -16.81 -2.39
C PRO A 44 7.92 -16.37 -1.48
N GLY A 45 7.35 -15.19 -1.74
CA GLY A 45 6.15 -14.73 -1.00
C GLY A 45 4.96 -15.69 -1.08
N SER A 46 4.80 -16.43 -2.18
CA SER A 46 3.77 -17.47 -2.34
C SER A 46 3.93 -18.60 -1.33
N THR A 47 5.16 -19.00 -1.04
CA THR A 47 5.46 -20.01 0.00
C THR A 47 5.15 -19.46 1.38
N LEU A 48 5.44 -18.18 1.59
CA LEU A 48 5.18 -17.48 2.84
C LEU A 48 3.69 -17.44 3.19
N GLY A 49 2.83 -17.16 2.20
CA GLY A 49 1.37 -17.20 2.37
C GLY A 49 0.81 -18.62 2.57
N ALA A 50 1.57 -19.66 2.26
CA ALA A 50 1.22 -21.04 2.58
C ALA A 50 1.66 -21.45 3.99
N LEU A 51 2.59 -20.73 4.61
CA LEU A 51 2.98 -20.94 6.00
C LEU A 51 1.90 -20.34 6.91
N ARG A 52 1.54 -21.06 7.98
CA ARG A 52 0.69 -20.53 9.04
C ARG A 52 1.49 -19.59 9.93
N LEU A 53 1.75 -18.39 9.44
CA LEU A 53 2.36 -17.32 10.22
C LEU A 53 1.33 -16.67 11.13
N SER A 54 1.77 -16.14 12.27
CA SER A 54 0.94 -15.27 13.09
C SER A 54 0.59 -14.00 12.32
N GLN A 55 -0.60 -13.45 12.57
CA GLN A 55 -1.09 -12.23 11.92
C GLN A 55 -0.11 -11.04 12.06
N GLU A 56 0.52 -10.90 13.24
CA GLU A 56 1.45 -9.81 13.53
C GLU A 56 2.75 -9.93 12.72
N LEU A 57 3.28 -11.15 12.59
CA LEU A 57 4.43 -11.45 11.74
C LEU A 57 4.12 -11.14 10.27
N ASP A 58 2.98 -11.56 9.76
CA ASP A 58 2.57 -11.26 8.38
C ASP A 58 2.44 -9.74 8.15
N ALA A 59 1.79 -9.03 9.08
CA ALA A 59 1.66 -7.58 9.02
C ALA A 59 3.02 -6.86 9.05
N ALA A 60 3.95 -7.30 9.90
CA ALA A 60 5.30 -6.76 9.97
C ALA A 60 6.09 -6.98 8.67
N LEU A 61 6.02 -8.18 8.08
CA LEU A 61 6.66 -8.48 6.80
C LEU A 61 6.06 -7.68 5.64
N LEU A 62 4.74 -7.46 5.63
CA LEU A 62 4.05 -6.64 4.64
C LEU A 62 4.45 -5.16 4.75
N ARG A 63 4.59 -4.64 5.98
CA ARG A 63 5.05 -3.27 6.22
C ARG A 63 6.46 -3.05 5.65
N GLU A 64 7.38 -3.94 5.97
CA GLU A 64 8.77 -3.85 5.50
C GLU A 64 8.88 -4.04 3.98
N LYS A 65 8.10 -4.97 3.41
CA LYS A 65 7.94 -5.11 1.95
C LYS A 65 7.47 -3.81 1.30
N GLY A 66 6.49 -3.13 1.90
CA GLY A 66 5.98 -1.84 1.43
C GLY A 66 7.06 -0.76 1.38
N GLU A 67 7.88 -0.68 2.43
CA GLU A 67 9.00 0.25 2.54
C GLU A 67 10.09 0.00 1.50
N ILE A 68 10.51 -1.25 1.33
CA ILE A 68 11.49 -1.64 0.30
C ILE A 68 10.93 -1.35 -1.09
N SER A 69 9.67 -1.68 -1.35
CA SER A 69 9.00 -1.38 -2.63
C SER A 69 9.01 0.12 -2.93
N ARG A 70 8.70 0.94 -1.92
CA ARG A 70 8.71 2.41 -2.03
C ARG A 70 10.10 2.92 -2.37
N ARG A 71 11.14 2.45 -1.69
CA ARG A 71 12.54 2.82 -1.96
C ARG A 71 12.99 2.41 -3.35
N LEU A 72 12.78 1.15 -3.73
CA LEU A 72 13.11 0.65 -5.06
C LEU A 72 12.42 1.48 -6.16
N LYS A 73 11.15 1.83 -5.97
CA LYS A 73 10.41 2.69 -6.92
C LYS A 73 10.90 4.14 -6.94
N GLN A 74 11.38 4.69 -5.83
CA GLN A 74 11.99 6.02 -5.80
C GLN A 74 13.23 6.09 -6.70
N HIS A 75 13.99 4.99 -6.83
CA HIS A 75 15.12 4.93 -7.75
C HIS A 75 14.74 4.98 -9.24
N LEU A 76 13.48 4.71 -9.61
CA LEU A 76 13.01 4.91 -10.99
C LEU A 76 12.79 6.40 -11.34
N GLY A 77 12.94 7.31 -10.37
CA GLY A 77 12.69 8.73 -10.52
C GLY A 77 11.22 9.07 -10.78
N PRO A 78 10.86 10.37 -10.82
CA PRO A 78 9.50 10.83 -11.04
C PRO A 78 8.91 10.45 -12.42
N ARG A 79 9.68 9.80 -13.29
CA ARG A 79 9.23 9.38 -14.63
C ARG A 79 8.35 8.13 -14.64
N ALA A 80 8.19 7.44 -13.51
CA ALA A 80 7.24 6.32 -13.37
C ALA A 80 5.88 6.73 -12.76
N GLY A 81 5.61 8.04 -12.60
CA GLY A 81 4.38 8.58 -11.99
C GLY A 81 3.38 9.20 -12.98
N GLY A 82 3.56 9.01 -14.29
CA GLY A 82 2.68 9.55 -15.31
C GLY A 82 1.48 8.65 -15.64
N ARG A 83 0.56 8.45 -14.69
CA ARG A 83 -0.88 8.21 -14.99
C ARG A 83 -1.73 8.14 -13.72
N ALA A 84 -2.43 9.25 -13.50
CA ALA A 84 -3.78 9.37 -12.94
C ALA A 84 -4.13 8.55 -11.68
N ALA A 85 -3.94 9.18 -10.52
CA ALA A 85 -4.92 9.10 -9.44
C ALA A 85 -5.70 10.42 -9.40
N VAL A 86 -6.41 10.73 -10.49
CA VAL A 86 -7.58 11.63 -10.42
C VAL A 86 -8.69 10.77 -9.84
N GLY A 87 -9.17 11.13 -8.66
CA GLY A 87 -10.27 10.44 -8.00
C GLY A 87 -10.04 10.24 -6.52
N ARG A 88 -9.93 11.33 -5.76
CA ARG A 88 -10.32 11.28 -4.35
C ARG A 88 -11.09 12.55 -4.00
N SER A 89 -12.39 12.43 -4.21
CA SER A 89 -13.48 12.95 -3.38
C SER A 89 -13.04 14.00 -2.34
N GLN A 90 -13.18 15.26 -2.72
CA GLN A 90 -13.44 16.34 -1.79
C GLN A 90 -14.73 17.01 -2.24
N ALA A 91 -15.84 16.58 -1.65
CA ALA A 91 -17.10 17.31 -1.66
C ALA A 91 -17.89 16.88 -0.42
N ALA A 92 -17.45 17.37 0.73
CA ALA A 92 -18.28 17.44 1.93
C ALA A 92 -17.86 18.66 2.73
N GLU A 93 -18.09 19.85 2.16
CA GLU A 93 -18.23 21.07 2.95
C GLU A 93 -19.70 21.16 3.41
N PRO A 94 -19.97 21.29 4.72
CA PRO A 94 -21.30 21.59 5.22
C PRO A 94 -21.50 23.10 5.19
N ARG A 95 -22.29 23.61 4.24
CA ARG A 95 -22.70 25.02 4.25
C ARG A 95 -24.19 25.16 4.51
N ALA A 96 -24.50 25.62 5.71
CA ALA A 96 -25.80 26.10 6.14
C ALA A 96 -26.20 27.38 5.39
N ALA A 97 -27.46 27.42 4.89
CA ALA A 97 -28.31 28.59 4.61
C ALA A 97 -29.63 28.05 4.04
N GLN A 98 -30.73 27.88 4.77
CA GLN A 98 -31.66 28.87 5.33
C GLN A 98 -32.50 29.62 4.26
N ARG A 99 -33.83 29.51 4.41
CA ARG A 99 -34.96 30.25 3.80
C ARG A 99 -35.38 29.79 2.39
N ALA A 100 -36.63 29.81 1.97
CA ALA A 100 -37.97 29.96 2.53
C ALA A 100 -38.90 29.78 1.30
N GLY A 101 -40.11 29.22 1.46
CA GLY A 101 -41.04 29.10 0.34
C GLY A 101 -42.10 28.05 0.58
N VAL A 102 -43.06 28.38 1.43
CA VAL A 102 -44.30 27.63 1.64
C VAL A 102 -45.32 28.15 0.63
N ASP A 103 -45.41 27.52 -0.54
CA ASP A 103 -46.53 27.74 -1.46
C ASP A 103 -47.58 26.66 -1.21
N GLY A 104 -48.37 26.91 -0.16
CA GLY A 104 -49.63 26.24 0.10
C GLY A 104 -50.77 27.10 -0.45
N GLU A 105 -50.95 27.08 -1.76
CA GLU A 105 -52.15 27.61 -2.41
C GLU A 105 -53.23 26.51 -2.41
N ALA A 106 -54.12 26.56 -1.41
CA ALA A 106 -55.38 25.83 -1.41
C ALA A 106 -56.52 26.83 -1.25
N LEU A 107 -57.32 26.95 -2.30
CA LEU A 107 -58.47 27.83 -2.47
C LEU A 107 -59.54 27.68 -1.36
N PRO A 108 -60.24 28.76 -0.98
CA PRO A 108 -61.46 28.67 -0.17
C PRO A 108 -62.65 28.25 -1.05
N ALA A 109 -63.28 27.13 -0.70
CA ALA A 109 -64.62 26.80 -1.19
C ALA A 109 -65.65 27.61 -0.39
N GLN A 110 -66.51 28.33 -1.12
CA GLN A 110 -67.78 28.88 -0.67
C GLN A 110 -68.81 27.75 -0.47
#